data_AF-A0A1I8EMW1-F1
#
_entry.id   AF-A0A1I8EMW1-F1
#
_cell.length_a   1.000
_cell.length_b   1.000
_cell.length_c   1.000
_cell.angle_alpha   90.00
_cell.angle_beta   90.00
_cell.angle_gamma   90.00
#
_symmetry.space_group_name_H-M   'P 1'
#
loop_
_entity.id
_entity.type
_entity.pdbx_description
1 polymer ?
#
loop_
_entity_poly.entity_id
_entity_poly.type
_entity_poly.pdbx_seq_one_letter_code
_entity_poly.pdbx_strand_id
1 'polypeptide(L)'
;MSFHYCHLYYALIKIPEKIDKICQTDERKQQQSLNFHLHSYQLNTAKDQKEMEAQILCERNNNQRLFYDQQMIVTLQKSVKQLMEAKTELRKLASDIQITIREELRVMRKETEMRIGCIINSLMKRYQKEIDARKRLHNKLVEMNGNIRVFCRIRPALENNYPKLSLLIDPFDNGLITVDNTNGDRRKFNCDRAFDEKHTQSDVSIIVI
;
A
#
# COMPACT_ATOMS: atom_id res chain seq x y z
N MET A 1 37.99 -37.92 144.45
CA MET A 1 36.84 -37.13 144.92
C MET A 1 36.08 -36.70 143.67
N SER A 2 35.02 -37.40 143.27
CA SER A 2 33.67 -37.39 143.85
C SER A 2 32.90 -36.10 143.59
N PHE A 3 31.87 -36.22 142.74
CA PHE A 3 30.49 -35.71 142.89
C PHE A 3 30.31 -34.16 142.92
N HIS A 4 29.32 -33.49 142.31
CA HIS A 4 28.06 -33.88 141.64
C HIS A 4 27.39 -32.65 140.99
N TYR A 5 26.19 -32.86 140.40
CA TYR A 5 25.21 -31.93 139.81
C TYR A 5 25.46 -31.59 138.34
N CYS A 6 24.78 -32.17 137.33
CA CYS A 6 23.41 -32.66 137.17
C CYS A 6 22.32 -31.57 137.07
N HIS A 7 21.76 -31.49 135.87
CA HIS A 7 20.49 -30.93 135.40
C HIS A 7 20.24 -29.42 135.47
N LEU A 8 20.31 -28.77 134.30
CA LEU A 8 19.19 -28.04 133.66
C LEU A 8 19.71 -27.35 132.39
N TYR A 9 19.39 -27.89 131.22
CA TYR A 9 18.66 -27.18 130.15
C TYR A 9 18.50 -28.14 128.97
N TYR A 10 17.27 -28.63 128.86
CA TYR A 10 16.75 -29.31 127.70
C TYR A 10 16.86 -28.43 126.46
N ALA A 11 17.04 -29.10 125.32
CA ALA A 11 16.80 -28.63 123.95
C ALA A 11 17.80 -27.61 123.39
N LEU A 12 18.60 -28.05 122.41
CA LEU A 12 18.39 -27.66 121.01
C LEU A 12 19.32 -28.48 120.08
N ILE A 13 18.65 -29.26 119.22
CA ILE A 13 19.07 -29.61 117.86
C ILE A 13 20.10 -30.75 117.74
N LYS A 14 19.56 -31.98 117.63
CA LYS A 14 20.01 -32.91 116.58
C LYS A 14 20.13 -32.12 115.28
N ILE A 15 21.33 -31.78 114.82
CA ILE A 15 21.54 -31.39 113.43
C ILE A 15 21.31 -32.69 112.65
N PRO A 16 20.15 -32.83 111.98
CA PRO A 16 19.78 -34.10 111.40
C PRO A 16 20.47 -34.22 110.05
N GLU A 17 20.86 -35.44 109.66
CA GLU A 17 21.18 -35.84 108.27
C GLU A 17 20.09 -35.43 107.25
N LYS A 18 18.93 -34.97 107.72
CA LYS A 18 17.88 -34.32 106.92
C LYS A 18 18.27 -32.92 106.42
N ILE A 19 19.04 -32.11 107.17
CA ILE A 19 19.42 -30.75 106.72
C ILE A 19 20.40 -30.82 105.55
N ASP A 20 21.38 -31.73 105.56
CA ASP A 20 22.27 -31.95 104.40
C ASP A 20 21.53 -32.49 103.18
N LYS A 21 20.55 -33.39 103.36
CA LYS A 21 19.70 -33.86 102.24
C LYS A 21 18.76 -32.78 101.70
N ILE A 22 18.27 -31.86 102.55
CA ILE A 22 17.45 -30.70 102.15
C ILE A 22 18.30 -29.66 101.44
N CYS A 23 19.50 -29.35 101.96
CA CYS A 23 20.46 -28.44 101.33
C CYS A 23 20.91 -28.98 99.95
N GLN A 24 21.23 -30.27 99.86
CA GLN A 24 21.55 -30.94 98.59
C GLN A 24 20.36 -31.03 97.62
N THR A 25 19.11 -31.06 98.10
CA THR A 25 17.92 -31.06 97.22
C THR A 25 17.54 -29.65 96.77
N ASP A 26 17.75 -28.61 97.57
CA ASP A 26 17.57 -27.22 97.16
C ASP A 26 18.68 -26.73 96.22
N GLU A 27 19.94 -27.11 96.43
CA GLU A 27 21.01 -26.88 95.46
C GLU A 27 20.75 -27.60 94.14
N ARG A 28 20.24 -28.85 94.16
CA ARG A 28 19.84 -29.57 92.96
C ARG A 28 18.67 -28.90 92.24
N LYS A 29 17.66 -28.42 92.95
CA LYS A 29 16.53 -27.67 92.37
C LYS A 29 16.98 -26.33 91.77
N GLN A 30 17.87 -25.62 92.45
CA GLN A 30 18.47 -24.38 91.94
C GLN A 30 19.33 -24.65 90.70
N GLN A 31 20.16 -25.71 90.72
CA GLN A 31 20.91 -26.16 89.54
C GLN A 31 19.99 -26.60 88.40
N GLN A 32 18.87 -27.27 88.69
CA GLN A 32 17.87 -27.65 87.67
C GLN A 32 17.20 -26.41 87.05
N SER A 33 16.83 -25.43 87.86
CA SER A 33 16.26 -24.16 87.42
C SER A 33 17.25 -23.36 86.57
N LEU A 34 18.50 -23.28 87.01
CA LEU A 34 19.58 -22.61 86.28
C LEU A 34 19.88 -23.29 84.95
N ASN A 35 19.94 -24.64 84.92
CA ASN A 35 20.11 -25.42 83.70
C ASN A 35 18.92 -25.25 82.74
N PHE A 36 17.69 -25.14 83.24
CA PHE A 36 16.51 -24.87 82.42
C PHE A 36 16.57 -23.48 81.78
N HIS A 37 16.92 -22.45 82.55
CA HIS A 37 17.14 -21.10 82.01
C HIS A 37 18.27 -21.08 80.98
N LEU A 38 19.42 -21.71 81.27
CA LEU A 38 20.52 -21.85 80.31
C LEU A 38 20.07 -22.53 79.02
N HIS A 39 19.31 -23.61 79.12
CA HIS A 39 18.79 -24.33 77.95
C HIS A 39 17.80 -23.48 77.13
N SER A 40 16.91 -22.73 77.80
CA SER A 40 15.99 -21.80 77.13
C SER A 40 16.74 -20.66 76.41
N TYR A 41 17.82 -20.15 77.01
CA TYR A 41 18.65 -19.10 76.43
C TYR A 41 19.43 -19.61 75.21
N GLN A 42 19.96 -20.84 75.29
CA GLN A 42 20.61 -21.52 74.17
C GLN A 42 19.65 -21.79 73.01
N LEU A 43 18.40 -22.17 73.30
CA LEU A 43 17.37 -22.37 72.28
C LEU A 43 16.99 -21.07 71.57
N ASN A 44 16.81 -19.98 72.33
CA ASN A 44 16.48 -18.67 71.75
C ASN A 44 17.62 -18.12 70.90
N THR A 45 18.87 -18.18 71.40
CA THR A 45 20.04 -17.75 70.62
C THR A 45 20.25 -18.57 69.35
N ALA A 46 19.99 -19.89 69.38
CA ALA A 46 20.02 -20.74 68.20
C ALA A 46 18.88 -20.42 67.21
N LYS A 47 17.70 -20.02 67.71
CA LYS A 47 16.58 -19.57 66.89
C LYS A 47 16.90 -18.25 66.19
N ASP A 48 17.41 -17.27 66.94
CA ASP A 48 17.81 -15.96 66.42
C ASP A 48 18.94 -16.08 65.38
N GLN A 49 19.90 -16.98 65.61
CA GLN A 49 20.95 -17.29 64.62
C GLN A 49 20.38 -17.86 63.32
N LYS A 50 19.44 -18.81 63.40
CA LYS A 50 18.78 -19.37 62.21
C LYS A 50 17.96 -18.32 61.45
N GLU A 51 17.26 -17.44 62.16
CA GLU A 51 16.50 -16.35 61.55
C GLU A 51 17.44 -15.36 60.83
N MET A 52 18.55 -14.99 61.47
CA MET A 52 19.59 -14.15 60.87
C MET A 52 20.20 -14.79 59.61
N GLU A 53 20.55 -16.08 59.66
CA GLU A 53 21.08 -16.81 58.51
C GLU A 53 20.09 -16.88 57.34
N ALA A 54 18.81 -17.12 57.63
CA ALA A 54 17.75 -17.12 56.61
C ALA A 54 17.59 -15.75 55.95
N GLN A 55 17.72 -14.67 56.73
CA GLN A 55 17.61 -13.31 56.23
C GLN A 55 18.79 -12.93 55.32
N ILE A 56 20.02 -13.29 55.71
CA ILE A 56 21.22 -13.10 54.89
C ILE A 56 21.12 -13.88 53.56
N LEU A 57 20.63 -15.13 53.60
CA LEU A 57 20.44 -15.94 52.39
C LEU A 57 19.42 -15.29 51.44
N CYS A 58 18.32 -14.78 51.99
CA CYS A 58 17.28 -14.08 51.23
C CYS A 58 17.83 -12.81 50.56
N GLU A 59 18.54 -11.96 51.32
CA GLU A 59 19.19 -10.77 50.76
C GLU A 59 20.21 -11.11 49.67
N ARG A 60 21.00 -12.16 49.86
CA ARG A 60 21.98 -12.61 48.86
C ARG A 60 21.31 -13.04 47.56
N ASN A 61 20.22 -13.80 47.65
CA ASN A 61 19.42 -14.20 46.49
C ASN A 61 18.78 -12.99 45.79
N ASN A 62 18.27 -12.01 46.54
CA ASN A 62 17.71 -10.78 45.98
C ASN A 62 18.77 -9.95 45.25
N ASN A 63 19.96 -9.79 45.83
CA ASN A 63 21.07 -9.07 45.20
C ASN A 63 21.56 -9.75 43.91
N GLN A 64 21.60 -11.09 43.89
CA GLN A 64 21.89 -11.82 42.65
C GLN A 64 20.83 -11.57 41.58
N ARG A 65 19.54 -11.60 41.95
CA ARG A 65 18.44 -11.32 41.01
C ARG A 65 18.54 -9.91 40.42
N LEU A 66 18.74 -8.91 41.29
CA LEU A 66 18.93 -7.52 40.90
C LEU A 66 20.10 -7.34 39.93
N PHE A 67 21.21 -8.05 40.14
CA PHE A 67 22.36 -8.01 39.24
C PHE A 67 22.01 -8.53 37.83
N TYR A 68 21.32 -9.67 37.74
CA TYR A 68 20.88 -10.22 36.46
C TYR A 68 19.85 -9.31 35.76
N ASP A 69 18.90 -8.79 36.51
CA ASP A 69 17.88 -7.87 36.00
C ASP A 69 18.54 -6.59 35.46
N GLN A 70 19.55 -6.05 36.16
CA GLN A 70 20.28 -4.87 35.72
C GLN A 70 21.09 -5.14 34.44
N GLN A 71 21.71 -6.32 34.32
CA GLN A 71 22.39 -6.72 33.09
C GLN A 71 21.41 -6.83 31.91
N MET A 72 20.24 -7.40 32.14
CA MET A 72 19.18 -7.54 31.14
C MET A 72 18.61 -6.18 30.71
N ILE A 73 18.44 -5.25 31.65
CA ILE A 73 17.99 -3.89 31.35
C ILE A 73 18.98 -3.20 30.41
N VAL A 74 20.29 -3.32 30.67
CA VAL A 74 21.32 -2.70 29.83
C VAL A 74 21.32 -3.30 28.41
N THR A 75 21.19 -4.62 28.27
CA THR A 75 21.13 -5.25 26.95
C THR A 75 19.86 -4.85 26.19
N LEU A 76 18.71 -4.83 26.85
CA LEU A 76 17.44 -4.39 26.25
C LEU A 76 17.48 -2.91 25.85
N GLN A 77 18.05 -2.02 26.68
CA GLN A 77 18.23 -0.61 26.35
C GLN A 77 19.09 -0.42 25.09
N LYS A 78 20.16 -1.22 24.93
CA LYS A 78 20.98 -1.20 23.73
C LYS A 78 20.18 -1.63 22.50
N SER A 79 19.42 -2.72 22.60
CA SER A 79 18.57 -3.20 21.50
C SER A 79 17.49 -2.18 21.10
N VAL A 80 16.85 -1.54 22.08
CA VAL A 80 15.86 -0.48 21.83
C VAL A 80 16.49 0.70 21.10
N LYS A 81 17.70 1.12 21.50
CA LYS A 81 18.43 2.20 20.83
C LYS A 81 18.72 1.87 19.36
N GLN A 82 19.22 0.66 19.09
CA GLN A 82 19.48 0.19 17.72
C GLN A 82 18.21 0.16 16.88
N LEU A 83 17.09 -0.31 17.45
CA LEU A 83 15.79 -0.32 16.75
C LEU A 83 15.28 1.09 16.46
N MET A 84 15.48 2.05 17.37
CA MET A 84 15.12 3.44 17.12
C MET A 84 15.95 4.06 15.99
N GLU A 85 17.26 3.84 15.98
CA GLU A 85 18.17 4.30 14.93
C GLU A 85 17.74 3.74 13.57
N ALA A 86 17.57 2.42 13.45
CA ALA A 86 17.10 1.77 12.23
C ALA A 86 15.73 2.29 11.75
N LYS A 87 14.79 2.54 12.67
CA LYS A 87 13.49 3.14 12.35
C LYS A 87 13.65 4.56 11.78
N THR A 88 14.57 5.37 12.32
CA THR A 88 14.81 6.72 11.80
C THR A 88 15.43 6.70 10.41
N GLU A 89 16.36 5.78 10.15
CA GLU A 89 16.96 5.60 8.83
C GLU A 89 15.93 5.15 7.79
N LEU A 90 15.09 4.17 8.14
CA LEU A 90 14.00 3.73 7.26
C LEU A 90 13.02 4.86 6.92
N ARG A 91 12.71 5.75 7.89
CA ARG A 91 11.88 6.93 7.62
C ARG A 91 12.53 7.91 6.67
N LYS A 92 13.85 8.16 6.81
CA LYS A 92 14.60 9.01 5.87
C LYS A 92 14.59 8.40 4.47
N LEU A 93 14.94 7.12 4.35
CA LEU A 93 14.93 6.41 3.07
C LEU A 93 13.55 6.43 2.41
N ALA A 94 12.48 6.22 3.16
CA ALA A 94 11.12 6.30 2.64
C ALA A 94 10.79 7.71 2.11
N SER A 95 11.22 8.77 2.82
CA SER A 95 11.06 10.16 2.37
C SER A 95 11.85 10.43 1.09
N ASP A 96 13.11 9.97 1.02
CA ASP A 96 13.98 10.16 -0.14
C ASP A 96 13.44 9.45 -1.39
N ILE A 97 12.90 8.24 -1.20
CA ILE A 97 12.21 7.49 -2.26
C ILE A 97 10.97 8.27 -2.74
N GLN A 98 10.16 8.82 -1.84
CA GLN A 98 8.98 9.60 -2.22
C GLN A 98 9.35 10.85 -3.05
N ILE A 99 10.44 11.53 -2.69
CA ILE A 99 10.93 12.70 -3.44
C ILE A 99 11.43 12.27 -4.82
N THR A 100 12.23 11.20 -4.89
CA THR A 100 12.76 10.67 -6.15
C THR A 100 11.64 10.24 -7.09
N ILE A 101 10.66 9.47 -6.60
CA ILE A 101 9.50 9.05 -7.40
C ILE A 101 8.74 10.26 -7.94
N ARG A 102 8.52 11.29 -7.12
CA ARG A 102 7.83 12.50 -7.55
C ARG A 102 8.56 13.21 -8.70
N GLU A 103 9.88 13.30 -8.60
CA GLU A 103 10.69 13.97 -9.60
C GLU A 103 10.78 13.18 -10.91
N GLU A 104 10.99 11.86 -10.83
CA GLU A 104 10.98 10.98 -11.99
C GLU A 104 9.62 11.01 -12.72
N LEU A 105 8.51 10.96 -11.97
CA LEU A 105 7.17 11.12 -12.55
C LEU A 105 6.98 12.48 -13.21
N ARG A 106 7.54 13.55 -12.65
CA ARG A 106 7.48 14.91 -13.22
C ARG A 106 8.23 14.98 -14.55
N VAL A 107 9.44 14.41 -14.60
CA VAL A 107 10.27 14.36 -15.81
C VAL A 107 9.60 13.53 -16.89
N MET A 108 9.18 12.30 -16.57
CA MET A 108 8.48 11.40 -17.50
C MET A 108 7.20 12.01 -18.05
N ARG A 109 6.41 12.69 -17.21
CA ARG A 109 5.20 13.39 -17.64
C ARG A 109 5.53 14.51 -18.64
N LYS A 110 6.53 15.33 -18.35
CA LYS A 110 6.94 16.42 -19.24
C LYS A 110 7.44 15.89 -20.59
N GLU A 111 8.22 14.81 -20.57
CA GLU A 111 8.74 14.21 -21.80
C GLU A 111 7.63 13.60 -22.66
N THR A 112 6.69 12.89 -22.05
CA THR A 112 5.54 12.32 -22.76
C THR A 112 4.65 13.40 -23.36
N GLU A 113 4.33 14.46 -22.60
CA GLU A 113 3.58 15.62 -23.10
C GLU A 113 4.29 16.29 -24.30
N MET A 114 5.61 16.46 -24.21
CA MET A 114 6.41 17.04 -25.30
C MET A 114 6.40 16.16 -26.55
N ARG A 115 6.65 14.84 -26.40
CA ARG A 115 6.63 13.88 -27.52
C ARG A 115 5.27 13.84 -28.20
N ILE A 116 4.19 13.79 -27.42
CA ILE A 116 2.81 13.81 -27.94
C ILE A 116 2.56 15.11 -28.70
N GLY A 117 2.94 16.27 -28.13
CA GLY A 117 2.81 17.56 -28.80
C GLY A 117 3.56 17.62 -30.14
N CYS A 118 4.78 17.10 -30.19
CA CYS A 118 5.56 17.01 -31.44
C CYS A 118 4.86 16.13 -32.49
N ILE A 119 4.36 14.96 -32.08
CA ILE A 119 3.66 14.03 -32.98
C ILE A 119 2.40 14.69 -33.54
N ILE A 120 1.55 15.27 -32.69
CA ILE A 120 0.32 15.97 -33.11
C ILE A 120 0.65 17.08 -34.09
N ASN A 121 1.63 17.94 -33.78
CA ASN A 121 2.04 19.02 -34.66
C ASN A 121 2.55 18.50 -36.02
N SER A 122 3.29 17.38 -36.03
CA SER A 122 3.76 16.77 -37.27
C SER A 122 2.61 16.20 -38.11
N LEU A 123 1.63 15.56 -37.47
CA LEU A 123 0.44 15.00 -38.12
C LEU A 123 -0.42 16.11 -38.70
N MET A 124 -0.68 17.17 -37.94
CA MET A 124 -1.42 18.34 -38.42
C MET A 124 -0.77 18.97 -39.65
N LYS A 125 0.57 19.13 -39.64
CA LYS A 125 1.30 19.64 -40.81
C LYS A 125 1.19 18.72 -42.02
N ARG A 126 1.27 17.40 -41.85
CA ARG A 126 1.10 16.43 -42.94
C ARG A 126 -0.32 16.45 -43.49
N TYR A 127 -1.31 16.47 -42.60
CA TYR A 127 -2.72 16.54 -42.97
C TYR A 127 -3.06 17.83 -43.74
N GLN A 128 -2.52 18.97 -43.31
CA GLN A 128 -2.71 20.22 -44.03
C GLN A 128 -2.11 20.16 -45.45
N LYS A 129 -0.88 19.63 -45.58
CA LYS A 129 -0.24 19.45 -46.89
C LYS A 129 -1.06 18.54 -47.81
N GLU A 130 -1.64 17.47 -47.26
CA GLU A 130 -2.51 16.55 -47.99
C GLU A 130 -3.79 17.24 -48.47
N ILE A 131 -4.46 18.01 -47.60
CA ILE A 131 -5.65 18.80 -47.97
C ILE A 131 -5.30 19.77 -49.10
N ASP A 132 -4.20 20.50 -48.97
CA ASP A 132 -3.81 21.49 -49.97
C ASP A 132 -3.46 20.81 -51.30
N ALA A 133 -2.80 19.65 -51.26
CA ALA A 133 -2.54 18.83 -52.45
C ALA A 133 -3.83 18.35 -53.11
N ARG A 134 -4.77 17.83 -52.32
CA ARG A 134 -6.08 17.39 -52.81
C ARG A 134 -6.85 18.52 -53.48
N LYS A 135 -6.90 19.70 -52.86
CA LYS A 135 -7.55 20.89 -53.43
C LYS A 135 -6.90 21.31 -54.74
N ARG A 136 -5.57 21.40 -54.78
CA ARG A 136 -4.84 21.76 -56.01
C ARG A 136 -5.09 20.77 -57.15
N LEU A 137 -5.01 19.48 -56.86
CA LEU A 137 -5.22 18.43 -57.86
C LEU A 137 -6.66 18.41 -58.34
N HIS A 138 -7.62 18.57 -57.44
CA HIS A 138 -9.04 18.66 -57.79
C HIS A 138 -9.31 19.86 -58.68
N ASN A 139 -8.85 21.05 -58.31
CA ASN A 139 -9.02 22.26 -59.13
C ASN A 139 -8.39 22.08 -60.51
N LYS A 140 -7.17 21.54 -60.58
CA LYS A 140 -6.52 21.30 -61.87
C LYS A 140 -7.29 20.29 -62.73
N LEU A 141 -7.84 19.24 -62.13
CA LEU A 141 -8.69 18.28 -62.83
C LEU A 141 -9.98 18.94 -63.36
N VAL A 142 -10.61 19.80 -62.56
CA VAL A 142 -11.79 20.58 -62.99
C VAL A 142 -11.44 21.53 -64.12
N GLU A 143 -10.34 22.29 -64.00
CA GLU A 143 -9.86 23.22 -65.03
C GLU A 143 -9.55 22.51 -66.35
N MET A 144 -8.87 21.36 -66.31
CA MET A 144 -8.54 20.57 -67.51
C MET A 144 -9.79 19.99 -68.18
N ASN A 145 -10.81 19.62 -67.40
CA ASN A 145 -12.08 19.14 -67.94
C ASN A 145 -13.03 20.28 -68.34
N GLY A 146 -12.67 21.53 -68.08
CA GLY A 146 -13.51 22.70 -68.31
C GLY A 146 -14.38 23.05 -67.09
N ASN A 147 -14.45 24.35 -66.80
CA ASN A 147 -15.22 24.88 -65.67
C ASN A 147 -16.75 24.82 -65.90
N ILE A 148 -17.19 24.76 -67.15
CA ILE A 148 -18.60 24.61 -67.52
C ILE A 148 -18.82 23.14 -67.88
N ARG A 149 -19.76 22.49 -67.20
CA ARG A 149 -20.17 21.12 -67.50
C ARG A 149 -21.60 21.10 -68.01
N VAL A 150 -21.81 20.44 -69.13
CA VAL A 150 -23.11 20.24 -69.78
C VAL A 150 -23.48 18.77 -69.65
N PHE A 151 -24.51 18.50 -68.85
CA PHE A 151 -25.08 17.16 -68.71
C PHE A 151 -26.43 17.10 -69.40
N CYS A 152 -26.70 15.99 -70.09
CA CYS A 152 -28.02 15.75 -70.68
C CYS A 152 -28.73 14.64 -69.92
N ARG A 153 -30.02 14.81 -69.62
CA ARG A 153 -30.86 13.78 -69.03
C ARG A 153 -32.08 13.55 -69.90
N ILE A 154 -32.21 12.33 -70.41
CA ILE A 154 -33.38 11.87 -71.13
C ILE A 154 -34.45 11.53 -70.11
N ARG A 155 -35.62 12.14 -70.26
CA ARG A 155 -36.78 11.89 -69.39
C ARG A 155 -37.54 10.68 -69.94
N PRO A 156 -37.88 9.68 -69.09
CA PRO A 156 -38.73 8.55 -69.50
C PRO A 156 -40.00 9.03 -70.19
N ALA A 157 -40.35 8.37 -71.30
CA ALA A 157 -41.58 8.68 -72.04
C ALA A 157 -42.82 8.42 -71.17
N LEU A 158 -43.70 9.44 -71.06
CA LEU A 158 -45.04 9.25 -70.51
C LEU A 158 -45.91 8.58 -71.58
N GLU A 159 -46.75 7.64 -71.16
CA GLU A 159 -47.45 6.68 -72.02
C GLU A 159 -48.33 7.26 -73.15
N ASN A 160 -48.56 8.58 -73.23
CA ASN A 160 -49.68 9.09 -74.03
C ASN A 160 -49.49 10.26 -75.00
N ASN A 161 -48.31 10.85 -75.29
CA ASN A 161 -48.33 12.09 -76.12
C ASN A 161 -47.13 12.46 -77.02
N TYR A 162 -46.21 11.56 -77.39
CA TYR A 162 -45.13 11.95 -78.32
C TYR A 162 -44.83 10.90 -79.39
N PRO A 163 -44.59 11.31 -80.66
CA PRO A 163 -44.00 10.41 -81.65
C PRO A 163 -42.66 9.93 -81.08
N LYS A 164 -42.43 8.61 -81.13
CA LYS A 164 -41.24 7.97 -80.56
C LYS A 164 -39.99 8.47 -81.29
N LEU A 165 -39.40 9.56 -80.80
CA LEU A 165 -38.09 10.03 -81.23
C LEU A 165 -37.09 8.95 -80.86
N SER A 166 -36.31 8.49 -81.84
CA SER A 166 -35.26 7.50 -81.59
C SER A 166 -34.03 8.25 -81.06
N LEU A 167 -33.82 8.15 -79.74
CA LEU A 167 -32.65 8.65 -79.03
C LEU A 167 -31.69 7.49 -78.78
N LEU A 168 -30.42 7.67 -79.15
CA LEU A 168 -29.36 6.69 -78.90
C LEU A 168 -28.17 7.38 -78.25
N ILE A 169 -27.75 6.87 -77.09
CA ILE A 169 -26.47 7.20 -76.47
C ILE A 169 -25.44 6.22 -77.00
N ASP A 170 -24.27 6.71 -77.39
CA ASP A 170 -23.19 5.86 -77.88
C ASP A 170 -22.67 4.94 -76.74
N PRO A 171 -22.51 3.62 -76.98
CA PRO A 171 -22.08 2.68 -75.94
C PRO A 171 -20.59 2.81 -75.56
N PHE A 172 -19.78 3.50 -76.38
CA PHE A 172 -18.36 3.75 -76.15
C PHE A 172 -18.09 5.21 -75.73
N ASP A 173 -19.01 6.13 -76.02
CA ASP A 173 -18.96 7.53 -75.61
C ASP A 173 -20.26 7.98 -74.92
N ASN A 174 -20.24 7.97 -73.59
CA ASN A 174 -21.38 8.34 -72.74
C ASN A 174 -21.78 9.83 -72.87
N GLY A 175 -21.01 10.65 -73.59
CA GLY A 175 -21.31 12.07 -73.87
C GLY A 175 -21.99 12.30 -75.21
N LEU A 176 -22.01 11.32 -76.11
CA LEU A 176 -22.51 11.47 -77.47
C LEU A 176 -23.95 10.98 -77.62
N ILE A 177 -24.85 11.89 -77.96
CA ILE A 177 -26.27 11.61 -78.16
C ILE A 177 -26.61 11.77 -79.64
N THR A 178 -27.18 10.72 -80.23
CA THR A 178 -27.73 10.74 -81.58
C THR A 178 -29.25 10.80 -81.52
N VAL A 179 -29.83 11.77 -82.21
CA VAL A 179 -31.27 11.99 -82.32
C VAL A 179 -31.69 11.78 -83.77
N ASP A 180 -32.51 10.75 -84.01
CA ASP A 180 -33.11 10.50 -85.32
C ASP A 180 -34.51 11.10 -85.36
N ASN A 181 -34.69 12.12 -86.21
CA ASN A 181 -35.96 12.81 -86.37
C ASN A 181 -36.88 12.05 -87.33
N THR A 182 -38.20 12.23 -87.19
CA THR A 182 -39.21 11.58 -88.04
C THR A 182 -39.09 11.93 -89.52
N ASN A 183 -38.37 13.02 -89.84
CA ASN A 183 -38.13 13.50 -91.19
C ASN A 183 -36.85 12.93 -91.83
N GLY A 184 -36.17 11.98 -91.17
CA GLY A 184 -34.93 11.36 -91.65
C GLY A 184 -33.65 12.17 -91.37
N ASP A 185 -33.77 13.35 -90.74
CA ASP A 185 -32.62 14.15 -90.29
C ASP A 185 -32.02 13.55 -89.02
N ARG A 186 -30.70 13.31 -89.03
CA ARG A 186 -29.95 12.73 -87.91
C ARG A 186 -29.02 13.79 -87.33
N ARG A 187 -29.20 14.11 -86.04
CA ARG A 187 -28.37 15.09 -85.33
C ARG A 187 -27.57 14.42 -84.23
N LYS A 188 -26.33 14.88 -84.06
CA LYS A 188 -25.43 14.44 -82.99
C LYS A 188 -25.14 15.61 -82.07
N PHE A 189 -25.25 15.37 -80.76
CA PHE A 189 -24.95 16.33 -79.72
C PHE A 189 -23.86 15.75 -78.82
N ASN A 190 -22.87 16.58 -78.49
CA ASN A 190 -21.80 16.22 -77.57
C ASN A 190 -21.99 16.94 -76.24
N CYS A 191 -21.86 16.22 -75.14
CA CYS A 191 -21.97 16.73 -73.78
C CYS A 191 -21.01 15.96 -72.86
N ASP A 192 -20.82 16.42 -71.62
CA ASP A 192 -19.90 15.76 -70.68
C ASP A 192 -20.39 14.36 -70.27
N ARG A 193 -21.71 14.20 -70.13
CA ARG A 193 -22.36 12.91 -69.90
C ARG A 193 -23.87 12.99 -70.16
N ALA A 194 -24.38 11.95 -70.79
CA ALA A 194 -25.79 11.73 -71.05
C ALA A 194 -26.36 10.64 -70.11
N PHE A 195 -27.54 10.90 -69.55
CA PHE A 195 -28.29 9.97 -68.70
C PHE A 195 -29.54 9.49 -69.44
N ASP A 196 -29.60 8.17 -69.67
CA ASP A 196 -30.76 7.51 -70.26
C ASP A 196 -31.96 7.45 -69.28
N GLU A 197 -33.13 7.08 -69.79
CA GLU A 197 -34.39 6.94 -69.06
C GLU A 197 -34.31 5.99 -67.85
N LYS A 198 -33.35 5.05 -67.88
CA LYS A 198 -33.12 4.07 -66.80
C LYS A 198 -32.41 4.67 -65.58
N HIS A 199 -31.79 5.84 -65.70
CA HIS A 199 -31.04 6.46 -64.63
C HIS A 199 -31.96 7.17 -63.62
N THR A 200 -31.71 6.93 -62.34
CA THR A 200 -32.49 7.46 -61.24
C THR A 200 -32.00 8.84 -60.80
N GLN A 201 -32.77 9.50 -59.92
CA GLN A 201 -32.35 10.78 -59.34
C GLN A 201 -31.05 10.67 -58.53
N SER A 202 -30.80 9.52 -57.89
CA SER A 202 -29.58 9.26 -57.12
C SER A 202 -28.35 9.16 -58.03
N ASP A 203 -28.51 8.69 -59.26
CA ASP A 203 -27.40 8.58 -60.21
C ASP A 203 -26.95 9.96 -60.72
N VAL A 204 -27.90 10.90 -60.81
CA VAL A 204 -27.66 12.28 -61.24
C VAL A 204 -27.12 13.15 -60.09
N SER A 205 -27.52 12.88 -58.84
CA SER A 205 -27.09 13.69 -57.68
C SER A 205 -25.60 13.58 -57.38
N ILE A 206 -24.94 12.48 -57.78
CA ILE A 206 -23.49 12.25 -57.60
C ILE A 206 -22.64 13.30 -58.35
N ILE A 207 -23.22 13.97 -59.34
CA ILE A 207 -22.52 14.93 -60.22
C ILE A 207 -22.49 16.34 -59.62
N VAL A 208 -23.39 16.63 -58.67
CA VAL A 208 -23.53 17.93 -58.00
C VAL A 208 -22.73 17.89 -56.71
N ILE A 209 -21.40 17.98 -56.81
CA ILE A 209 -20.48 18.17 -55.68
C ILE A 209 -19.50 19.28 -56.02
#